data_AF-A0A6B3ENB0-F1
#
_entry.id   AF-A0A6B3ENB0-F1
#
_cell.length_a   1.000
_cell.length_b   1.000
_cell.length_c   1.000
_cell.angle_alpha   90.00
_cell.angle_beta   90.00
_cell.angle_gamma   90.00
#
_symmetry.space_group_name_H-M   'P 1'
#
loop_
_entity.id
_entity.type
_entity.pdbx_description
1 polymer ?
#
loop_
_entity_poly.entity_id
_entity_poly.type
_entity_poly.pdbx_seq_one_letter_code
_entity_poly.pdbx_strand_id
1 'polypeptide(L)'
;MTEAGSTEGGATTGRAARELLARAEELLGAARAVLADHGRAVDAVRTALDPLLDALVRDELSAIPASRLKDVTEGRLRIGAIEQVGFTSVGQVHGAGRYELRQIPGVGAQTADQALAAAGQIAHAVRDTVTVRIAVESPDDATTALVTALYRLVEAGPDVRRAVDGARGLAERLDPLLVTAAPARGRLRMVFTRR
;
A
#
# COMPACT_ATOMS: atom_id res chain seq x y z
N MET A 1 0.25 38.44 55.05
CA MET A 1 -0.33 39.42 54.11
C MET A 1 0.83 40.23 53.56
N THR A 2 1.27 40.19 52.31
CA THR A 2 0.91 39.41 51.12
C THR A 2 2.13 39.60 50.21
N GLU A 3 2.93 38.57 49.97
CA GLU A 3 3.95 38.62 48.94
C GLU A 3 3.24 38.54 47.59
N ALA A 4 3.31 39.65 46.85
CA ALA A 4 2.76 39.79 45.52
C ALA A 4 3.54 38.90 44.56
N GLY A 5 2.80 38.03 43.87
CA GLY A 5 3.33 37.15 42.84
C GLY A 5 4.02 37.92 41.73
N SER A 6 5.22 37.47 41.40
CA SER A 6 5.86 37.78 40.12
C SER A 6 5.56 36.63 39.16
N THR A 7 4.42 36.72 38.48
CA THR A 7 4.19 35.96 37.25
C THR A 7 4.89 36.69 36.12
N GLU A 8 6.17 36.36 35.90
CA GLU A 8 6.89 36.73 34.67
C GLU A 8 6.33 35.90 33.49
N GLY A 9 5.13 36.26 33.06
CA GLY A 9 4.61 35.90 31.75
C GLY A 9 5.29 36.77 30.69
N GLY A 10 6.57 36.48 30.40
CA GLY A 10 7.30 37.13 29.32
C GLY A 10 6.59 36.89 28.00
N ALA A 11 5.90 37.91 27.48
CA ALA A 11 5.25 37.87 26.19
C ALA A 11 6.27 37.47 25.12
N THR A 12 6.14 36.26 24.57
CA THR A 12 6.97 35.80 23.46
C THR A 12 6.87 36.85 22.36
N THR A 13 7.97 37.57 22.11
CA THR A 13 7.98 38.63 21.09
C THR A 13 7.53 38.03 19.77
N GLY A 14 6.67 38.72 19.02
CA GLY A 14 6.08 38.18 17.77
C GLY A 14 7.11 37.77 16.71
N ARG A 15 8.40 38.11 16.87
CA ARG A 15 9.51 37.55 16.09
C ARG A 15 9.86 36.12 16.53
N ALA A 16 10.07 35.88 17.81
CA ALA A 16 10.39 34.56 18.36
C ALA A 16 9.28 33.53 18.08
N ALA A 17 8.00 33.94 18.17
CA ALA A 17 6.87 33.09 17.79
C ALA A 17 6.91 32.69 16.31
N ARG A 18 7.23 33.64 15.40
CA ARG A 18 7.35 33.36 13.96
C ARG A 18 8.55 32.46 13.64
N GLU A 19 9.69 32.68 14.29
CA GLU A 19 10.85 31.81 14.14
C GLU A 19 10.56 30.37 14.60
N LEU A 20 9.85 30.21 15.71
CA LEU A 20 9.43 28.89 16.19
C LEU A 20 8.48 28.20 15.19
N LEU A 21 7.52 28.93 14.62
CA LEU A 21 6.62 28.39 13.60
C LEU A 21 7.36 28.00 12.33
N ALA A 22 8.32 28.80 11.87
CA ALA A 22 9.15 28.46 10.71
C ALA A 22 9.94 27.16 10.96
N ARG A 23 10.60 27.03 12.12
CA ARG A 23 11.34 25.80 12.48
C ARG A 23 10.42 24.58 12.58
N ALA A 24 9.21 24.75 13.12
CA ALA A 24 8.23 23.68 13.21
C ALA A 24 7.70 23.26 11.82
N GLU A 25 7.53 24.20 10.89
CA GLU A 25 7.17 23.90 9.50
C GLU A 25 8.30 23.18 8.76
N GLU A 26 9.55 23.62 8.92
CA GLU A 26 10.73 22.94 8.38
C GLU A 26 10.83 21.50 8.90
N LEU A 27 10.64 21.30 10.20
CA LEU A 27 10.66 19.97 10.82
C LEU A 27 9.52 19.08 10.32
N LEU A 28 8.31 19.62 10.20
CA LEU A 28 7.17 18.89 9.63
C LEU A 28 7.42 18.55 8.15
N GLY A 29 8.03 19.46 7.39
CA GLY A 29 8.43 19.23 6.00
C GLY A 29 9.44 18.09 5.89
N ALA A 30 10.47 18.09 6.74
CA ALA A 30 11.45 17.00 6.80
C ALA A 30 10.81 15.66 7.18
N ALA A 31 9.91 15.64 8.17
CA ALA A 31 9.18 14.44 8.55
C ALA A 31 8.34 13.89 7.38
N ARG A 32 7.62 14.76 6.66
CA ARG A 32 6.84 14.37 5.47
C ARG A 32 7.72 13.85 4.34
N ALA A 33 8.88 14.45 4.12
CA ALA A 33 9.84 13.99 3.12
C ALA A 33 10.29 12.54 3.43
N VAL A 34 10.68 12.24 4.68
CA VAL A 34 11.04 10.88 5.10
C VAL A 34 9.91 9.88 4.83
N LEU A 35 8.67 10.22 5.20
CA LEU A 35 7.51 9.35 4.97
C LEU A 35 7.25 9.13 3.47
N ALA A 36 7.32 10.19 2.67
CA ALA A 36 7.10 10.13 1.23
C ALA A 36 8.20 9.32 0.53
N ASP A 37 9.46 9.49 0.93
CA ASP A 37 10.61 8.79 0.36
C ASP A 37 10.54 7.29 0.67
N HIS A 38 10.19 6.94 1.92
CA HIS A 38 9.95 5.55 2.29
C HIS A 38 8.79 4.95 1.51
N GLY A 39 7.68 5.67 1.36
CA GLY A 39 6.54 5.24 0.55
C GLY A 39 6.94 4.95 -0.89
N ARG A 40 7.66 5.87 -1.55
CA ARG A 40 8.16 5.68 -2.92
C ARG A 40 9.10 4.48 -3.05
N ALA A 41 9.93 4.22 -2.05
CA ALA A 41 10.82 3.06 -2.06
C ALA A 41 10.03 1.74 -1.95
N VAL A 42 9.02 1.67 -1.08
CA VAL A 42 8.14 0.50 -0.96
C VAL A 42 7.33 0.28 -2.23
N ASP A 43 6.78 1.34 -2.81
CA ASP A 43 5.99 1.25 -4.05
C ASP A 43 6.85 0.81 -5.23
N ALA A 44 8.12 1.25 -5.31
CA ALA A 44 9.05 0.76 -6.32
C ALA A 44 9.30 -0.75 -6.21
N VAL A 45 9.41 -1.29 -4.98
CA VAL A 45 9.54 -2.73 -4.76
C VAL A 45 8.28 -3.47 -5.22
N ARG A 46 7.10 -2.98 -4.85
CA ARG A 46 5.81 -3.59 -5.26
C ARG A 46 5.66 -3.60 -6.79
N THR A 47 5.97 -2.46 -7.42
CA THR A 47 5.91 -2.30 -8.88
C THR A 47 6.80 -3.33 -9.60
N ALA A 48 7.96 -3.67 -9.04
CA ALA A 48 8.85 -4.69 -9.60
C ALA A 48 8.43 -6.12 -9.24
N LEU A 49 7.87 -6.34 -8.04
CA LEU A 49 7.51 -7.66 -7.52
C LEU A 49 6.19 -8.20 -8.08
N ASP A 50 5.16 -7.35 -8.18
CA ASP A 50 3.80 -7.78 -8.54
C ASP A 50 3.75 -8.49 -9.91
N PRO A 51 4.41 -8.01 -10.98
CA PRO A 51 4.42 -8.72 -12.27
C PRO A 51 5.07 -10.10 -12.20
N LEU A 52 6.11 -10.27 -11.37
CA LEU A 52 6.79 -11.55 -11.16
C LEU A 52 5.86 -12.54 -10.43
N LEU A 53 5.19 -12.08 -9.38
CA LEU A 53 4.21 -12.89 -8.66
C LEU A 53 3.03 -13.27 -9.57
N ASP A 54 2.51 -12.32 -10.35
CA ASP A 54 1.39 -12.58 -11.25
C ASP A 54 1.76 -13.58 -12.34
N ALA A 55 3.00 -13.57 -12.84
CA ALA A 55 3.49 -14.58 -13.77
C ALA A 55 3.53 -15.96 -13.13
N LEU A 56 4.12 -16.09 -11.94
CA LEU A 56 4.18 -17.35 -11.21
C LEU A 56 2.78 -17.90 -10.88
N VAL A 57 1.86 -17.03 -10.44
CA VAL A 57 0.47 -17.40 -10.16
C VAL A 57 -0.22 -17.87 -11.45
N ARG A 58 -0.05 -17.17 -12.58
CA ARG A 58 -0.63 -17.61 -13.86
C ARG A 58 -0.12 -18.98 -14.28
N ASP A 59 1.19 -19.20 -14.19
CA ASP A 59 1.82 -20.46 -14.56
C ASP A 59 1.31 -21.61 -13.68
N GLU A 60 1.27 -21.41 -12.37
CA GLU A 60 0.75 -22.41 -11.42
C GLU A 60 -0.74 -22.69 -11.66
N LEU A 61 -1.58 -21.66 -11.84
CA LEU A 61 -3.01 -21.84 -12.12
C LEU A 61 -3.27 -22.55 -13.46
N SER A 62 -2.38 -22.40 -14.44
CA SER A 62 -2.49 -23.09 -15.72
C SER A 62 -2.28 -24.62 -15.59
N ALA A 63 -1.51 -25.05 -14.60
CA ALA A 63 -1.27 -26.46 -14.30
C ALA A 63 -2.41 -27.11 -13.48
N ILE A 64 -3.26 -26.30 -12.81
CA ILE A 64 -4.36 -26.80 -11.99
C ILE A 64 -5.59 -27.08 -12.87
N PRO A 65 -6.11 -28.33 -12.90
CA PRO A 65 -7.30 -28.67 -13.69
C PRO A 65 -8.55 -27.92 -13.23
N ALA A 66 -9.42 -27.52 -14.17
CA ALA A 66 -10.70 -26.85 -13.88
C ALA A 66 -11.62 -27.68 -12.96
N SER A 67 -11.43 -29.01 -12.94
CA SER A 67 -12.13 -29.91 -12.01
C SER A 67 -11.96 -29.54 -10.53
N ARG A 68 -10.83 -28.92 -10.16
CA ARG A 68 -10.52 -28.47 -8.79
C ARG A 68 -11.42 -27.33 -8.30
N LEU A 69 -12.12 -26.63 -9.20
CA LEU A 69 -13.10 -25.61 -8.81
C LEU A 69 -14.28 -26.19 -8.01
N LYS A 70 -14.59 -27.48 -8.21
CA LYS A 70 -15.63 -28.17 -7.43
C LYS A 70 -15.25 -28.32 -5.96
N ASP A 71 -13.97 -28.54 -5.68
CA ASP A 71 -13.49 -28.81 -4.33
C ASP A 71 -13.68 -27.59 -3.41
N VAL A 72 -13.55 -26.39 -3.98
CA VAL A 72 -13.71 -25.11 -3.28
C VAL A 72 -15.18 -24.69 -3.16
N THR A 73 -16.07 -25.29 -3.96
CA THR A 73 -17.52 -24.99 -3.97
C THR A 73 -18.37 -26.07 -3.31
N GLU A 74 -17.75 -26.96 -2.53
CA GLU A 74 -18.41 -28.10 -1.89
C GLU A 74 -19.15 -28.99 -2.91
N GLY A 75 -18.63 -29.10 -4.12
CA GLY A 75 -19.21 -29.89 -5.21
C GLY A 75 -20.44 -29.29 -5.89
N ARG A 76 -20.88 -28.09 -5.51
CA ARG A 76 -22.10 -27.46 -6.06
C ARG A 76 -21.91 -26.87 -7.45
N LEU A 77 -20.67 -26.64 -7.88
CA LEU A 77 -20.38 -26.07 -9.19
C LEU A 77 -20.48 -27.11 -10.32
N ARG A 78 -21.41 -26.87 -11.25
CA ARG A 78 -21.54 -27.67 -12.48
C ARG A 78 -20.57 -27.17 -13.55
N ILE A 79 -19.35 -27.70 -13.55
CA ILE A 79 -18.29 -27.25 -14.48
C ILE A 79 -18.39 -27.84 -15.90
N GLY A 80 -19.22 -28.86 -16.12
CA GLY A 80 -19.18 -29.64 -17.37
C GLY A 80 -19.38 -28.80 -18.63
N ALA A 81 -20.26 -27.79 -18.58
CA ALA A 81 -20.46 -26.86 -19.70
C ALA A 81 -19.24 -25.96 -19.95
N ILE A 82 -18.50 -25.60 -18.90
CA ILE A 82 -17.29 -24.79 -18.97
C ILE A 82 -16.14 -25.61 -19.58
N GLU A 83 -15.94 -26.85 -19.12
CA GLU A 83 -14.92 -27.76 -19.67
C GLU A 83 -15.18 -28.12 -21.14
N GLN A 84 -16.44 -28.32 -21.53
CA GLN A 84 -16.83 -28.65 -22.91
C GLN A 84 -16.46 -27.58 -23.94
N VAL A 85 -16.32 -26.32 -23.51
CA VAL A 85 -15.93 -25.20 -24.38
C VAL A 85 -14.41 -24.91 -24.32
N GLY A 86 -13.64 -25.77 -23.63
CA GLY A 86 -12.17 -25.75 -23.65
C GLY A 86 -11.51 -25.06 -22.46
N PHE A 87 -12.27 -24.68 -21.43
CA PHE A 87 -11.74 -24.20 -20.16
C PHE A 87 -11.35 -25.42 -19.30
N THR A 88 -10.13 -25.93 -19.50
CA THR A 88 -9.62 -27.15 -18.85
C THR A 88 -8.76 -26.87 -17.61
N SER A 89 -8.37 -25.61 -17.38
CA SER A 89 -7.56 -25.19 -16.23
C SER A 89 -8.22 -24.09 -15.40
N VAL A 90 -7.84 -23.99 -14.13
CA VAL A 90 -8.24 -22.87 -13.26
C VAL A 90 -7.72 -21.55 -13.81
N GLY A 91 -6.52 -21.53 -14.37
CA GLY A 91 -5.93 -20.33 -14.98
C GLY A 91 -6.79 -19.74 -16.10
N GLN A 92 -7.35 -20.59 -16.97
CA GLN A 92 -8.26 -20.13 -18.03
C GLN A 92 -9.56 -19.55 -17.45
N VAL A 93 -10.14 -20.17 -16.42
CA VAL A 93 -11.36 -19.66 -15.78
C VAL A 93 -11.08 -18.36 -15.01
N HIS A 94 -9.93 -18.25 -14.35
CA HIS A 94 -9.50 -17.06 -13.63
C HIS A 94 -9.21 -15.87 -14.57
N GLY A 95 -8.62 -16.14 -15.74
CA GLY A 95 -8.37 -15.14 -16.77
C GLY A 95 -9.60 -14.76 -17.58
N ALA A 96 -10.66 -15.59 -17.56
CA ALA A 96 -11.89 -15.33 -18.29
C ALA A 96 -12.68 -14.18 -17.68
N GLY A 97 -13.33 -13.39 -18.53
CA GLY A 97 -14.28 -12.39 -18.09
C GLY A 97 -15.60 -13.02 -17.61
N ARG A 98 -16.28 -12.38 -16.65
CA ARG A 98 -17.66 -12.74 -16.25
C ARG A 98 -18.60 -12.81 -17.44
N TYR A 99 -18.47 -11.88 -18.38
CA TYR A 99 -19.26 -11.85 -19.60
C TYR A 99 -18.96 -13.05 -20.50
N GLU A 100 -17.70 -13.39 -20.67
CA GLU A 100 -17.24 -14.52 -21.49
C GLU A 100 -17.78 -15.85 -20.97
N LEU A 101 -17.71 -16.09 -19.67
CA LEU A 101 -18.28 -17.31 -19.07
C LEU A 101 -19.80 -17.41 -19.26
N ARG A 102 -20.52 -16.29 -19.30
CA ARG A 102 -21.98 -16.27 -19.52
C ARG A 102 -22.39 -16.50 -20.97
N GLN A 103 -21.44 -16.38 -21.91
CA GLN A 103 -21.70 -16.71 -23.32
C GLN A 103 -21.72 -18.23 -23.56
N ILE A 104 -21.25 -19.02 -22.59
CA ILE A 104 -21.23 -20.49 -22.67
C ILE A 104 -22.68 -21.01 -22.51
N PRO A 105 -23.19 -21.79 -23.49
CA PRO A 105 -24.50 -22.40 -23.39
C PRO A 105 -24.65 -23.24 -22.10
N GLY A 106 -25.68 -22.94 -21.30
CA GLY A 106 -25.93 -23.63 -20.02
C GLY A 106 -25.21 -23.04 -18.80
N VAL A 107 -24.40 -21.99 -18.97
CA VAL A 107 -23.78 -21.26 -17.84
C VAL A 107 -24.57 -20.00 -17.54
N GLY A 108 -25.30 -20.02 -16.42
CA GLY A 108 -26.03 -18.85 -15.93
C GLY A 108 -25.15 -17.88 -15.14
N ALA A 109 -25.73 -16.73 -14.77
CA ALA A 109 -25.04 -15.71 -13.98
C ALA A 109 -24.45 -16.28 -12.68
N GLN A 110 -25.23 -17.06 -11.93
CA GLN A 110 -24.77 -17.66 -10.68
C GLN A 110 -23.58 -18.62 -10.89
N THR A 111 -23.62 -19.44 -11.95
CA THR A 111 -22.56 -20.41 -12.25
C THR A 111 -21.27 -19.70 -12.65
N ALA A 112 -21.34 -18.67 -13.50
CA ALA A 112 -20.19 -17.85 -13.85
C ALA A 112 -19.58 -17.16 -12.62
N ASP A 113 -20.42 -16.60 -11.76
CA ASP A 113 -19.98 -15.89 -10.56
C ASP A 113 -19.31 -16.83 -9.55
N GLN A 114 -19.87 -18.04 -9.37
CA GLN A 114 -19.28 -19.09 -8.52
C GLN A 114 -17.97 -19.62 -9.08
N ALA A 115 -17.87 -19.82 -10.40
CA ALA A 115 -16.64 -20.28 -11.05
C ALA A 115 -15.51 -19.26 -10.88
N LEU A 116 -15.79 -17.96 -11.08
CA LEU A 116 -14.84 -16.88 -10.86
C LEU A 116 -14.44 -16.75 -9.39
N ALA A 117 -15.40 -16.84 -8.47
CA ALA A 117 -15.10 -16.79 -7.04
C ALA A 117 -14.21 -17.96 -6.61
N ALA A 118 -14.51 -19.19 -7.07
CA ALA A 118 -13.70 -20.37 -6.79
C ALA A 118 -12.29 -20.24 -7.39
N ALA A 119 -12.18 -19.80 -8.64
CA ALA A 119 -10.90 -19.58 -9.30
C ALA A 119 -10.08 -18.50 -8.58
N GLY A 120 -10.71 -17.42 -8.14
CA GLY A 120 -10.09 -16.35 -7.35
C GLY A 120 -9.61 -16.82 -5.98
N GLN A 121 -10.35 -17.70 -5.31
CA GLN A 121 -9.92 -18.30 -4.03
C GLN A 121 -8.69 -19.20 -4.22
N ILE A 122 -8.67 -20.02 -5.28
CA ILE A 122 -7.47 -20.83 -5.62
C ILE A 122 -6.31 -19.91 -5.97
N ALA A 123 -6.53 -18.86 -6.79
CA ALA A 123 -5.51 -17.89 -7.15
C ALA A 123 -4.90 -17.21 -5.92
N HIS A 124 -5.72 -16.83 -4.95
CA HIS A 124 -5.25 -16.25 -3.69
C HIS A 124 -4.37 -17.24 -2.90
N ALA A 125 -4.84 -18.49 -2.75
CA ALA A 125 -4.08 -19.53 -2.07
C ALA A 125 -2.75 -19.87 -2.78
N VAL A 126 -2.73 -19.84 -4.11
CA VAL A 126 -1.51 -20.00 -4.91
C VAL A 126 -0.57 -18.81 -4.69
N ARG A 127 -1.10 -17.58 -4.73
CA ARG A 127 -0.30 -16.36 -4.51
C ARG A 127 0.43 -16.35 -3.17
N ASP A 128 -0.16 -16.95 -2.14
CA ASP A 128 0.45 -17.07 -0.81
C ASP A 128 1.58 -18.10 -0.73
N THR A 129 1.70 -19.00 -1.71
CA THR A 129 2.68 -20.10 -1.70
C THR A 129 3.78 -19.95 -2.76
N VAL A 130 3.55 -19.21 -3.84
CA VAL A 130 4.58 -18.96 -4.87
C VAL A 130 5.77 -18.20 -4.28
N THR A 131 6.96 -18.55 -4.75
CA THR A 131 8.21 -17.91 -4.32
C THR A 131 9.00 -17.43 -5.52
N VAL A 132 9.33 -16.14 -5.55
CA VAL A 132 10.22 -15.57 -6.57
C VAL A 132 11.64 -16.08 -6.34
N ARG A 133 12.21 -16.75 -7.35
CA ARG A 133 13.59 -17.23 -7.34
C ARG A 133 14.48 -16.27 -8.09
N ILE A 134 15.53 -15.80 -7.42
CA ILE A 134 16.54 -14.91 -8.00
C ILE A 134 17.68 -15.79 -8.53
N ALA A 135 17.77 -15.92 -9.85
CA ALA A 135 18.87 -16.63 -10.50
C ALA A 135 20.09 -15.71 -10.60
N VAL A 136 21.16 -16.03 -9.85
CA VAL A 136 22.36 -15.19 -9.78
C VAL A 136 23.25 -15.39 -11.00
N GLU A 137 23.25 -16.61 -11.55
CA GLU A 137 24.08 -17.02 -12.68
C GLU A 137 23.49 -16.62 -14.04
N SER A 138 22.20 -16.26 -14.08
CA SER A 138 21.49 -15.83 -15.28
C SER A 138 20.49 -14.72 -14.93
N PRO A 139 20.97 -13.50 -14.63
CA PRO A 139 20.11 -12.41 -14.23
C PRO A 139 19.19 -11.98 -15.38
N ASP A 140 17.92 -11.80 -15.05
CA ASP A 140 16.93 -11.19 -15.94
C ASP A 140 16.64 -9.73 -15.50
N ASP A 141 16.13 -8.92 -16.42
CA ASP A 141 15.87 -7.49 -16.19
C ASP A 141 14.84 -7.24 -15.07
N ALA A 142 13.83 -8.10 -14.96
CA ALA A 142 12.75 -7.93 -13.98
C ALA A 142 13.23 -8.23 -12.55
N THR A 143 13.98 -9.32 -12.39
CA THR A 143 14.63 -9.68 -11.12
C THR A 143 15.70 -8.65 -10.74
N THR A 144 16.45 -8.14 -11.71
CA THR A 144 17.43 -7.06 -11.48
C THR A 144 16.76 -5.78 -10.98
N ALA A 145 15.62 -5.40 -11.58
CA ALA A 145 14.82 -4.27 -11.13
C ALA A 145 14.31 -4.46 -9.68
N LEU A 146 13.85 -5.68 -9.35
CA LEU A 146 13.41 -6.02 -7.99
C LEU A 146 14.57 -5.89 -6.99
N VAL A 147 15.73 -6.47 -7.28
CA VAL A 147 16.92 -6.39 -6.41
C VAL A 147 17.37 -4.94 -6.23
N THR A 148 17.35 -4.14 -7.30
CA THR A 148 17.71 -2.71 -7.24
C THR A 148 16.75 -1.91 -6.36
N ALA A 149 15.45 -2.19 -6.45
CA ALA A 149 14.45 -1.55 -5.60
C ALA A 149 14.60 -1.95 -4.12
N LEU A 150 14.83 -3.25 -3.86
CA LEU A 150 15.07 -3.77 -2.51
C LEU A 150 16.35 -3.21 -1.90
N TYR A 151 17.41 -3.06 -2.70
CA TYR A 151 18.68 -2.52 -2.24
C TYR A 151 18.53 -1.14 -1.60
N ARG A 152 17.64 -0.28 -2.12
CA ARG A 152 17.36 1.04 -1.52
C ARG A 152 16.81 0.96 -0.10
N LEU A 153 15.96 -0.04 0.18
CA LEU A 153 15.41 -0.26 1.52
C LEU A 153 16.43 -0.91 2.45
N VAL A 154 17.26 -1.81 1.93
CA VAL A 154 18.32 -2.51 2.69
C VAL A 154 19.45 -1.56 3.07
N GLU A 155 19.92 -0.75 2.12
CA GLU A 155 21.02 0.21 2.30
C GLU A 155 20.70 1.25 3.37
N ALA A 156 19.44 1.69 3.44
CA ALA A 156 19.00 2.61 4.47
C ALA A 156 19.00 1.98 5.88
N GLY A 157 19.08 0.65 5.98
CA GLY A 157 19.38 -0.08 7.20
C GLY A 157 18.24 -0.15 8.23
N PRO A 158 18.53 -0.68 9.43
CA PRO A 158 17.52 -0.88 10.47
C PRO A 158 16.94 0.43 11.03
N ASP A 159 17.66 1.54 10.85
CA ASP A 159 17.24 2.85 11.36
C ASP A 159 16.08 3.48 10.58
N VAL A 160 15.78 3.00 9.36
CA VAL A 160 14.62 3.44 8.58
C VAL A 160 13.33 3.34 9.38
N ARG A 161 13.14 2.23 10.11
CA ARG A 161 11.92 2.04 10.91
C ARG A 161 11.79 3.12 11.97
N ARG A 162 12.88 3.40 12.71
CA ARG A 162 12.91 4.45 13.73
C ARG A 162 12.68 5.83 13.12
N ALA A 163 13.28 6.10 11.97
CA ALA A 163 13.11 7.37 11.26
C ALA A 163 11.66 7.57 10.78
N VAL A 164 11.04 6.54 10.20
CA VAL A 164 9.63 6.56 9.75
C VAL A 164 8.67 6.72 10.93
N ASP A 165 8.87 5.98 12.02
CA ASP A 165 8.02 6.07 13.21
C ASP A 165 8.16 7.43 13.90
N GLY A 166 9.39 7.95 13.99
CA GLY A 166 9.67 9.29 14.49
C GLY A 166 9.05 10.39 13.61
N ALA A 167 9.17 10.27 12.29
CA ALA A 167 8.56 11.19 11.34
C ALA A 167 7.03 11.16 11.41
N ARG A 168 6.42 9.97 11.53
CA ARG A 168 4.97 9.83 11.71
C ARG A 168 4.51 10.51 13.00
N GLY A 169 5.16 10.22 14.12
CA GLY A 169 4.81 10.84 15.41
C GLY A 169 5.07 12.35 15.45
N LEU A 170 6.04 12.87 14.68
CA LEU A 170 6.23 14.31 14.50
C LEU A 170 5.11 14.92 13.67
N ALA A 171 4.75 14.31 12.55
CA ALA A 171 3.67 14.80 11.68
C ALA A 171 2.34 14.86 12.42
N GLU A 172 1.97 13.79 13.12
CA GLU A 172 0.73 13.70 13.91
C GLU A 172 0.62 14.76 14.99
N ARG A 173 1.74 15.15 15.62
CA ARG A 173 1.77 16.18 16.67
C ARG A 173 1.84 17.59 16.11
N LEU A 174 2.68 17.84 15.11
CA LEU A 174 2.94 19.17 14.59
C LEU A 174 1.84 19.68 13.67
N ASP A 175 1.18 18.81 12.89
CA ASP A 175 0.10 19.22 12.00
C ASP A 175 -1.03 19.99 12.71
N PRO A 176 -1.68 19.46 13.76
CA PRO A 176 -2.75 20.18 14.44
C PRO A 176 -2.24 21.46 15.13
N LEU A 177 -1.03 21.44 15.67
CA LEU A 177 -0.42 22.60 16.33
C LEU A 177 -0.12 23.73 15.34
N LEU A 178 0.36 23.40 14.15
CA LEU A 178 0.63 24.36 13.10
C LEU A 178 -0.67 24.90 12.49
N VAL A 179 -1.72 24.09 12.36
CA VAL A 179 -3.05 24.57 11.93
C VAL A 179 -3.60 25.58 12.94
N THR A 180 -3.57 25.25 14.23
CA THR A 180 -4.08 26.15 15.29
C THR A 180 -3.25 27.41 15.46
N ALA A 181 -1.93 27.35 15.22
CA ALA A 181 -1.04 28.50 15.30
C ALA A 181 -1.01 29.38 14.02
N ALA A 182 -1.80 29.03 12.98
CA ALA A 182 -1.88 29.80 11.75
C ALA A 182 -2.16 31.31 11.93
N PRO A 183 -2.99 31.76 12.89
CA PRO A 183 -3.21 33.19 13.12
C PRO A 183 -1.97 33.96 13.59
N ALA A 184 -1.05 33.30 14.30
CA ALA A 184 0.20 33.90 14.79
C ALA A 184 1.25 34.12 13.68
N ARG A 185 0.97 33.65 12.45
CA ARG A 185 1.82 33.82 11.26
C ARG A 185 1.72 35.22 10.64
N GLY A 186 0.59 35.90 10.78
CA GLY A 186 0.30 37.15 10.06
C GLY A 186 0.72 38.41 10.83
N ARG A 187 1.43 39.35 10.15
CA ARG A 187 1.74 40.70 10.67
C ARG A 187 0.50 41.52 11.07
N LEU A 188 -0.69 41.18 10.56
CA LEU A 188 -1.89 42.02 10.60
C LEU A 188 -3.06 41.44 11.42
N ARG A 189 -2.94 40.25 12.03
CA ARG A 189 -4.06 39.63 12.77
C ARG A 189 -3.93 39.58 14.30
N MET A 190 -2.74 39.82 14.85
CA MET A 190 -2.54 40.00 16.31
C MET A 190 -3.17 41.28 16.87
N VAL A 191 -3.72 42.16 16.02
CA VAL A 191 -4.47 43.34 16.46
C VAL A 191 -5.93 42.99 16.80
N PHE A 192 -6.46 41.85 16.34
CA PHE A 192 -7.88 41.50 16.52
C PHE A 192 -8.17 40.38 17.54
N THR A 193 -7.14 39.78 18.16
CA THR A 193 -7.33 38.78 19.23
C THR A 193 -7.18 39.36 20.64
N ARG A 194 -7.04 40.68 20.77
CA ARG A 194 -7.02 41.39 22.06
C ARG A 194 -8.29 42.23 22.20
N ARG A 195 -9.43 41.57 22.39
CA ARG A 195 -10.59 42.16 23.06
C ARG A 195 -11.35 41.08 23.81
#